data_AF-A0A9P5DTA4-F1
#
_entry.id   AF-A0A9P5DTA4-F1
#
_cell.length_a   1.000
_cell.length_b   1.000
_cell.length_c   1.000
_cell.angle_alpha   90.00
_cell.angle_beta   90.00
_cell.angle_gamma   90.00
#
_symmetry.space_group_name_H-M   'P 1'
#
loop_
_entity.id
_entity.type
_entity.pdbx_description
1 polymer ?
#
loop_
_entity_poly.entity_id
_entity_poly.type
_entity_poly.pdbx_seq_one_letter_code
_entity_poly.pdbx_strand_id
1 'polypeptide(L)'
;MGIRYNSGSSGGYRTLWPGQYAWLLNNGLVSGQNHKHWGLAREEMADNNKADGLVKLAALLQVVWFTVQCITRAAHQLPLATLETMTLAYVFNGLVAYAFWWEEPKDIVTASFVNLPEMTPLQRGRFGSSAMETTYDVSDSNQKQDDSIAWYVVPRDCRDDEVGVMDDAQQDTEESLSTAELSSRKVEATAMETEVDNVITEWGSSLYMTRYWPILCLLGAFFGAIHLISWNSSFPSQAERWLWRVSALVSVITSDICMQFRNMSIRWDGPLSIIKVGSPLLYLVTRVVMAVEAFVGLRAMEPATCDTYALTNYWFHLL
;
A
#
# COMPACT_ATOMS: atom_id res chain seq x y z
N MET A 1 17.95 0.37 5.61
CA MET A 1 18.09 -1.11 5.57
C MET A 1 17.57 -1.72 4.28
N GLY A 2 18.42 -2.38 3.50
CA GLY A 2 18.14 -2.97 2.20
C GLY A 2 19.35 -3.79 1.75
N ILE A 3 19.32 -4.35 0.53
CA ILE A 3 20.49 -5.05 -0.02
C ILE A 3 21.47 -3.99 -0.55
N ARG A 4 22.72 -4.06 -0.12
CA ARG A 4 23.79 -3.16 -0.56
C ARG A 4 24.90 -3.97 -1.21
N TYR A 5 25.53 -3.43 -2.25
CA TYR A 5 26.66 -4.07 -2.91
C TYR A 5 27.89 -3.18 -2.97
N ASN A 6 29.08 -3.80 -3.00
CA ASN A 6 30.34 -3.08 -3.07
C ASN A 6 30.53 -2.47 -4.47
N SER A 7 30.82 -1.16 -4.54
CA SER A 7 31.01 -0.44 -5.80
C SER A 7 32.36 -0.71 -6.48
N GLY A 8 33.29 -1.39 -5.82
CA GLY A 8 34.63 -1.69 -6.33
C GLY A 8 35.60 -0.51 -6.29
N SER A 9 36.85 -0.81 -5.95
CA SER A 9 38.07 0.05 -5.91
C SER A 9 38.21 1.13 -4.81
N SER A 10 37.14 1.73 -4.27
CA SER A 10 37.25 2.80 -3.24
C SER A 10 36.62 2.47 -1.88
N GLY A 11 36.15 1.24 -1.66
CA GLY A 11 35.47 0.85 -0.41
C GLY A 11 34.05 1.42 -0.24
N GLY A 12 33.50 2.04 -1.28
CA GLY A 12 32.11 2.51 -1.31
C GLY A 12 31.08 1.39 -1.52
N TYR A 13 29.84 1.64 -1.10
CA TYR A 13 28.70 0.74 -1.27
C TYR A 13 27.53 1.45 -1.96
N ARG A 14 26.75 0.68 -2.72
CA ARG A 14 25.55 1.15 -3.43
C ARG A 14 24.33 0.35 -3.02
N THR A 15 23.16 0.96 -3.13
CA THR A 15 21.89 0.28 -2.85
C THR A 15 21.46 -0.54 -4.06
N LEU A 16 21.09 -1.80 -3.84
CA LEU A 16 20.54 -2.66 -4.87
C LEU A 16 19.03 -2.40 -4.99
N TRP A 17 18.62 -1.83 -6.11
CA TRP A 17 17.21 -1.55 -6.38
C TRP A 17 16.46 -2.80 -6.87
N PRO A 18 15.13 -2.90 -6.66
CA PRO A 18 14.34 -4.03 -7.13
C PRO A 18 14.47 -4.30 -8.64
N GLY A 19 14.51 -3.25 -9.46
CA GLY A 19 14.70 -3.38 -10.92
C GLY A 19 16.06 -4.00 -11.28
N GLN A 20 17.13 -3.58 -10.61
CA GLN A 20 18.47 -4.16 -10.78
C GLN A 20 18.51 -5.64 -10.38
N TYR A 21 17.82 -5.98 -9.28
CA TYR A 21 17.72 -7.34 -8.80
C TYR A 21 16.92 -8.23 -9.78
N ALA A 22 15.78 -7.75 -10.24
CA ALA A 22 14.95 -8.44 -11.22
C ALA A 22 15.73 -8.65 -12.53
N TRP A 23 16.54 -7.67 -12.94
CA TRP A 23 17.41 -7.79 -14.11
C TRP A 23 18.46 -8.88 -13.95
N LEU A 24 19.10 -8.99 -12.77
CA LEU A 24 20.05 -10.06 -12.47
C LEU A 24 19.40 -11.46 -12.52
N LEU A 25 18.15 -11.57 -12.07
CA LEU A 25 17.37 -12.81 -12.16
C LEU A 25 17.04 -13.17 -13.61
N ASN A 26 16.54 -12.20 -14.38
CA ASN A 26 16.13 -12.41 -15.78
C ASN A 26 17.31 -12.78 -16.70
N ASN A 27 18.51 -12.31 -16.40
CA ASN A 27 19.72 -12.63 -17.15
C ASN A 27 20.46 -13.87 -16.62
N GLY A 28 19.87 -14.61 -15.66
CA GLY A 28 20.45 -15.85 -15.11
C GLY A 28 21.73 -15.65 -14.29
N LEU A 29 22.06 -14.40 -13.93
CA LEU A 29 23.27 -14.06 -13.15
C LEU A 29 23.10 -14.38 -11.66
N VAL A 30 21.87 -14.42 -11.19
CA VAL A 30 21.51 -14.81 -9.81
C VAL A 30 20.44 -15.90 -9.88
N SER A 31 20.61 -16.96 -9.08
CA SER A 31 19.59 -18.01 -8.93
C SER A 31 18.80 -17.82 -7.64
N GLY A 32 17.58 -18.39 -7.59
CA GLY A 32 16.74 -18.34 -6.39
C GLY A 32 17.36 -18.95 -5.12
N GLN A 33 18.42 -19.77 -5.24
CA GLN A 33 19.15 -20.30 -4.08
C GLN A 33 20.13 -19.29 -3.47
N ASN A 34 20.63 -18.34 -4.26
CA ASN A 34 21.53 -17.29 -3.78
C ASN A 34 20.82 -16.33 -2.81
N HIS A 35 19.49 -16.29 -2.82
CA HIS A 35 18.67 -15.48 -1.89
C HIS A 35 19.03 -15.75 -0.42
N LYS A 36 19.35 -17.01 -0.08
CA LYS A 36 19.73 -17.37 1.30
C LYS A 36 21.03 -16.70 1.74
N HIS A 37 22.02 -16.62 0.85
CA HIS A 37 23.30 -15.99 1.12
C HIS A 37 23.24 -14.47 1.14
N TRP A 38 22.16 -13.88 0.61
CA TRP A 38 21.96 -12.43 0.58
C TRP A 38 21.19 -11.92 1.80
N GLY A 39 21.02 -12.73 2.84
CA GLY A 39 20.27 -12.36 4.05
C GLY A 39 18.76 -12.24 3.79
N LEU A 40 18.26 -12.81 2.68
CA LEU A 40 16.84 -12.88 2.34
C LEU A 40 16.22 -14.23 2.75
N ALA A 41 16.89 -15.01 3.59
CA ALA A 41 16.38 -16.27 4.08
C ALA A 41 15.19 -16.03 5.03
N ARG A 42 14.05 -16.69 4.77
CA ARG A 42 12.86 -16.61 5.64
C ARG A 42 13.16 -16.98 7.11
N GLU A 43 14.15 -17.83 7.34
CA GLU A 43 14.55 -18.32 8.66
C GLU A 43 15.21 -17.22 9.52
N GLU A 44 16.07 -16.39 8.94
CA GLU A 44 16.71 -15.26 9.64
C GLU A 44 15.70 -14.13 9.91
N MET A 45 14.76 -13.92 8.99
CA MET A 45 13.67 -12.93 9.16
C MET A 45 12.65 -13.36 10.22
N ALA A 46 12.42 -14.66 10.39
CA ALA A 46 11.44 -15.20 11.33
C ALA A 46 11.89 -15.09 12.80
N ASP A 47 13.19 -15.10 13.08
CA ASP A 47 13.69 -15.04 14.46
C ASP A 47 13.50 -13.64 15.08
N ASN A 48 13.67 -12.58 14.29
CA ASN A 48 13.48 -11.20 14.73
C ASN A 48 12.00 -10.84 14.98
N ASN A 49 11.05 -11.54 14.35
CA ASN A 49 9.61 -11.26 14.48
C ASN A 49 8.97 -11.86 15.75
N LYS A 50 9.71 -12.66 16.54
CA LYS A 50 9.16 -13.40 17.70
C LYS A 50 8.78 -12.48 18.88
N ALA A 51 9.60 -11.48 19.20
CA ALA A 51 9.32 -10.54 20.30
C ALA A 51 8.07 -9.67 20.01
N ASP A 52 7.82 -9.43 18.73
CA ASP A 52 6.72 -8.65 18.20
C ASP A 52 5.37 -9.39 18.24
N GLY A 53 5.40 -10.73 18.19
CA GLY A 53 4.21 -11.57 18.13
C GLY A 53 3.30 -11.47 19.36
N LEU A 54 3.87 -11.31 20.56
CA LEU A 54 3.10 -11.20 21.80
C LEU A 54 2.34 -9.87 21.92
N VAL A 55 2.97 -8.76 21.53
CA VAL A 55 2.32 -7.43 21.51
C VAL A 55 1.21 -7.41 20.46
N LYS A 56 1.46 -8.00 19.28
CA LYS A 56 0.46 -8.17 18.22
C LYS A 56 -0.73 -9.00 18.73
N LEU A 57 -0.48 -10.12 19.42
CA LEU A 57 -1.54 -10.97 19.97
C LEU A 57 -2.38 -10.24 21.02
N ALA A 58 -1.75 -9.52 21.96
CA ALA A 58 -2.46 -8.74 22.97
C ALA A 58 -3.34 -7.65 22.34
N ALA A 59 -2.81 -6.91 21.36
CA ALA A 59 -3.56 -5.90 20.62
C ALA A 59 -4.75 -6.51 19.84
N LEU A 60 -4.55 -7.67 19.20
CA LEU A 60 -5.62 -8.39 18.51
C LEU A 60 -6.71 -8.83 19.47
N LEU A 61 -6.36 -9.36 20.64
CA LEU A 61 -7.33 -9.74 21.66
C LEU A 61 -8.16 -8.54 22.12
N GLN A 62 -7.53 -7.39 22.34
CA GLN A 62 -8.22 -6.15 22.71
C GLN A 62 -9.21 -5.70 21.63
N VAL A 63 -8.81 -5.74 20.36
CA VAL A 63 -9.65 -5.35 19.21
C VAL A 63 -10.81 -6.32 19.00
N VAL A 64 -10.55 -7.64 19.10
CA VAL A 64 -11.59 -8.67 19.00
C VAL A 64 -12.60 -8.53 20.12
N TRP A 65 -12.13 -8.32 21.35
CA TRP A 65 -13.02 -8.11 22.50
C TRP A 65 -13.94 -6.89 22.31
N PHE A 66 -13.37 -5.74 21.92
CA PHE A 66 -14.15 -4.55 21.58
C PHE A 66 -15.20 -4.84 20.48
N THR A 67 -14.81 -5.58 19.45
CA THR A 67 -15.72 -5.94 18.35
C THR A 67 -16.88 -6.82 18.84
N VAL A 68 -16.58 -7.84 19.66
CA VAL A 68 -17.59 -8.73 20.26
C VAL A 68 -18.56 -7.95 21.15
N GLN A 69 -18.05 -6.98 21.92
CA GLN A 69 -18.88 -6.09 22.74
C GLN A 69 -19.89 -5.31 21.89
N CYS A 70 -19.42 -4.68 20.83
CA CYS A 70 -20.29 -3.94 19.92
C CYS A 70 -21.33 -4.85 19.23
N ILE A 71 -20.93 -6.04 18.78
CA ILE A 71 -21.84 -7.01 18.16
C ILE A 71 -22.90 -7.48 19.16
N THR A 72 -22.50 -7.80 20.39
CA THR A 72 -23.42 -8.26 21.45
C THR A 72 -24.44 -7.17 21.76
N ARG A 73 -24.00 -5.92 21.91
CA ARG A 73 -24.90 -4.77 22.12
C ARG A 73 -25.87 -4.56 20.96
N ALA A 74 -25.38 -4.65 19.72
CA ALA A 74 -26.22 -4.55 18.53
C ALA A 74 -27.27 -5.67 18.47
N ALA A 75 -26.89 -6.90 18.79
CA ALA A 75 -27.79 -8.05 18.81
C ALA A 75 -28.91 -7.94 19.87
N HIS A 76 -28.60 -7.31 21.02
CA HIS A 76 -29.55 -7.05 22.09
C HIS A 76 -30.32 -5.72 21.94
N GLN A 77 -30.26 -5.06 20.77
CA GLN A 77 -30.96 -3.80 20.49
C GLN A 77 -30.57 -2.65 21.43
N LEU A 78 -29.35 -2.70 21.99
CA LEU A 78 -28.79 -1.58 22.74
C LEU A 78 -28.20 -0.55 21.76
N PRO A 79 -28.37 0.75 22.00
CA PRO A 79 -27.82 1.78 21.14
C PRO A 79 -26.29 1.69 21.12
N LEU A 80 -25.69 1.75 19.93
CA LEU A 80 -24.25 1.93 19.77
C LEU A 80 -23.94 3.41 19.65
N ALA A 81 -22.87 3.84 20.31
CA ALA A 81 -22.35 5.18 20.12
C ALA A 81 -21.85 5.35 18.68
N THR A 82 -22.03 6.54 18.11
CA THR A 82 -21.49 6.90 16.79
C THR A 82 -19.96 6.76 16.74
N LEU A 83 -19.28 7.01 17.86
CA LEU A 83 -17.83 6.79 17.98
C LEU A 83 -17.44 5.31 18.00
N GLU A 84 -18.28 4.43 18.56
CA GLU A 84 -18.05 2.98 18.53
C GLU A 84 -18.15 2.45 17.10
N THR A 85 -19.19 2.85 16.35
CA THR A 85 -19.32 2.46 14.94
C THR A 85 -18.24 3.09 14.05
N MET A 86 -17.75 4.27 14.40
CA MET A 86 -16.56 4.83 13.76
C MET A 86 -15.33 3.96 13.97
N THR A 87 -15.08 3.57 15.22
CA THR A 87 -13.96 2.69 15.59
C THR A 87 -14.07 1.31 14.93
N LEU A 88 -15.26 0.70 14.90
CA LEU A 88 -15.48 -0.60 14.23
C LEU A 88 -15.11 -0.57 12.76
N ALA A 89 -15.43 0.51 12.04
CA ALA A 89 -15.08 0.65 10.63
C ALA A 89 -13.56 0.66 10.43
N TYR A 90 -12.82 1.40 11.28
CA TYR A 90 -11.35 1.40 11.25
C TYR A 90 -10.74 0.07 11.69
N VAL A 91 -11.31 -0.57 12.71
CA VAL A 91 -10.91 -1.90 13.17
C VAL A 91 -11.03 -2.91 12.03
N PHE A 92 -12.16 -2.94 11.33
CA PHE A 92 -12.35 -3.83 10.20
C PHE A 92 -11.29 -3.60 9.11
N ASN A 93 -11.10 -2.34 8.70
CA ASN A 93 -10.11 -2.00 7.68
C ASN A 93 -8.69 -2.38 8.13
N GLY A 94 -8.37 -2.12 9.40
CA GLY A 94 -7.10 -2.49 10.02
C GLY A 94 -6.87 -4.00 10.03
N LEU A 95 -7.88 -4.80 10.35
CA LEU A 95 -7.81 -6.27 10.32
C LEU A 95 -7.60 -6.80 8.90
N VAL A 96 -8.31 -6.25 7.91
CA VAL A 96 -8.13 -6.63 6.50
C VAL A 96 -6.73 -6.25 6.01
N ALA A 97 -6.29 -5.02 6.25
CA ALA A 97 -4.94 -4.56 5.91
C ALA A 97 -3.89 -5.42 6.60
N TYR A 98 -4.08 -5.73 7.87
CA TYR A 98 -3.16 -6.55 8.65
C TYR A 98 -3.14 -8.02 8.18
N ALA A 99 -4.26 -8.57 7.72
CA ALA A 99 -4.29 -9.90 7.10
C ALA A 99 -3.48 -9.94 5.81
N PHE A 100 -3.56 -8.89 4.97
CA PHE A 100 -2.72 -8.77 3.77
C PHE A 100 -1.23 -8.52 4.11
N TRP A 101 -0.96 -7.76 5.16
CA TRP A 101 0.40 -7.46 5.63
C TRP A 101 0.97 -8.43 6.64
N TRP A 102 0.31 -9.57 6.89
CA TRP A 102 0.74 -10.51 7.92
C TRP A 102 2.12 -11.11 7.61
N GLU A 103 2.41 -11.36 6.32
CA GLU A 103 3.67 -11.95 5.88
C GLU A 103 4.81 -10.94 5.70
N GLU A 104 4.55 -9.64 5.81
CA GLU A 104 5.60 -8.63 5.56
C GLU A 104 6.56 -8.55 6.75
N PRO A 105 7.88 -8.75 6.54
CA PRO A 105 8.87 -8.68 7.61
C PRO A 105 8.96 -7.25 8.13
N LYS A 106 8.57 -7.05 9.39
CA LYS A 106 8.70 -5.76 10.09
C LYS A 106 10.09 -5.65 10.73
N ASP A 107 10.62 -4.43 10.77
CA ASP A 107 11.88 -4.09 11.43
C ASP A 107 13.12 -4.85 10.93
N ILE A 108 13.38 -4.78 9.62
CA ILE A 108 14.68 -5.15 9.07
C ILE A 108 15.69 -4.08 9.52
N VAL A 109 16.32 -4.24 10.70
CA VAL A 109 17.22 -3.23 11.28
C VAL A 109 18.64 -3.26 10.67
N THR A 110 18.99 -4.30 9.92
CA THR A 110 20.33 -4.49 9.34
C THR A 110 20.31 -4.50 7.82
N ALA A 111 21.21 -3.75 7.19
CA ALA A 111 21.47 -3.87 5.75
C ALA A 111 22.31 -5.13 5.47
N SER A 112 21.96 -5.86 4.41
CA SER A 112 22.71 -7.03 3.95
C SER A 112 23.69 -6.60 2.87
N PHE A 113 24.99 -6.90 3.07
CA PHE A 113 26.03 -6.59 2.10
C PHE A 113 26.31 -7.81 1.22
N VAL A 114 26.13 -7.65 -0.08
CA VAL A 114 26.27 -8.72 -1.07
C VAL A 114 27.37 -8.39 -2.07
N ASN A 115 28.08 -9.44 -2.50
CA ASN A 115 29.00 -9.35 -3.62
C ASN A 115 28.23 -9.67 -4.90
N LEU A 116 28.29 -8.77 -5.87
CA LEU A 116 27.67 -8.99 -7.17
C LEU A 116 28.40 -10.10 -7.94
N PRO A 117 27.68 -10.85 -8.79
CA PRO A 117 28.30 -11.80 -9.71
C PRO A 117 29.23 -11.09 -10.70
N GLU A 118 30.16 -11.84 -11.28
CA GLU A 118 30.99 -11.32 -12.37
C GLU A 118 30.13 -10.94 -13.57
N MET A 119 30.34 -9.74 -14.09
CA MET A 119 29.59 -9.16 -15.19
C MET A 119 30.56 -8.57 -16.21
N THR A 120 30.21 -8.67 -17.48
CA THR A 120 30.91 -7.97 -18.56
C THR A 120 30.79 -6.44 -18.40
N PRO A 121 31.70 -5.64 -19.00
CA PRO A 121 31.59 -4.18 -18.95
C PRO A 121 30.26 -3.65 -19.48
N LEU A 122 29.70 -4.27 -20.52
CA LEU A 122 28.39 -3.94 -21.08
C LEU A 122 27.25 -4.24 -20.10
N GLN A 123 27.27 -5.43 -19.49
CA GLN A 123 26.31 -5.81 -18.44
C GLN A 123 26.34 -4.85 -17.26
N ARG A 124 27.54 -4.44 -16.82
CA ARG A 124 27.71 -3.49 -15.72
C ARG A 124 27.15 -2.11 -16.06
N GLY A 125 27.31 -1.66 -17.31
CA GLY A 125 26.71 -0.41 -17.79
C GLY A 125 25.19 -0.43 -17.72
N ARG A 126 24.56 -1.49 -18.24
CA ARG A 126 23.10 -1.66 -18.22
C ARG A 126 22.56 -1.82 -16.80
N PHE A 127 23.23 -2.61 -15.97
CA PHE A 127 22.91 -2.78 -14.55
C PHE A 127 22.97 -1.45 -13.78
N GLY A 128 23.97 -0.60 -14.08
CA GLY A 128 24.10 0.72 -13.47
C GLY A 128 22.99 1.69 -13.89
N SER A 129 22.55 1.64 -15.17
CA SER A 129 21.46 2.49 -15.65
C SER A 129 20.08 2.12 -15.10
N SER A 130 19.91 0.90 -14.59
CA SER A 130 18.67 0.43 -13.95
C SER A 130 18.54 0.83 -12.47
N ALA A 131 19.47 1.64 -11.93
CA ALA A 131 19.34 2.19 -10.59
C ALA A 131 18.27 3.29 -10.59
N MET A 132 17.33 3.25 -9.65
CA MET A 132 16.26 4.25 -9.54
C MET A 132 16.81 5.62 -9.14
N GLU A 133 17.72 5.64 -8.18
CA GLU A 133 18.43 6.84 -7.74
C GLU A 133 19.78 6.46 -7.10
N THR A 134 20.62 7.48 -6.88
CA THR A 134 21.95 7.35 -6.26
C THR A 134 22.04 8.04 -4.90
N THR A 135 20.93 8.54 -4.37
CA THR A 135 20.85 9.31 -3.11
C THR A 135 21.46 8.56 -1.92
N TYR A 136 21.34 7.22 -1.91
CA TYR A 136 21.82 6.34 -0.83
C TYR A 136 23.17 5.68 -1.14
N ASP A 137 23.82 6.05 -2.24
CA ASP A 137 25.12 5.49 -2.62
C ASP A 137 26.25 6.23 -1.91
N VAL A 138 27.14 5.46 -1.29
CA VAL A 138 28.32 5.98 -0.60
C VAL A 138 29.55 5.68 -1.44
N SER A 139 30.22 6.73 -1.90
CA SER A 139 31.35 6.64 -2.82
C SER A 139 32.70 6.53 -2.11
N ASP A 140 32.79 7.00 -0.86
CA ASP A 140 33.99 6.98 -0.02
C ASP A 140 33.69 6.42 1.37
N SER A 141 34.54 5.52 1.85
CA SER A 141 34.49 4.93 3.19
C SER A 141 34.51 5.94 4.34
N ASN A 142 34.98 7.17 4.10
CA ASN A 142 35.02 8.25 5.09
C ASN A 142 33.72 9.06 5.19
N GLN A 143 32.76 8.87 4.29
CA GLN A 143 31.44 9.50 4.43
C GLN A 143 30.66 8.84 5.57
N LYS A 144 29.95 9.67 6.34
CA LYS A 144 29.09 9.20 7.42
C LYS A 144 28.06 8.24 6.84
N GLN A 145 28.09 6.99 7.31
CA GLN A 145 27.15 5.95 6.91
C GLN A 145 25.73 6.42 7.26
N ASP A 146 24.94 6.71 6.23
CA ASP A 146 23.51 6.90 6.40
C ASP A 146 22.83 5.54 6.22
N ASP A 147 22.21 5.06 7.30
CA ASP A 147 21.45 3.81 7.29
C ASP A 147 20.02 4.00 6.72
N SER A 148 19.72 5.24 6.27
CA SER A 148 18.47 5.59 5.61
C SER A 148 18.23 4.78 4.33
N ILE A 149 16.95 4.65 4.00
CA ILE A 149 16.44 3.97 2.79
C ILE A 149 15.30 4.76 2.19
N ALA A 150 15.04 4.48 0.91
CA ALA A 150 13.79 4.84 0.27
C ALA A 150 12.64 4.09 0.95
N TRP A 151 11.86 4.81 1.76
CA TRP A 151 10.59 4.33 2.32
C TRP A 151 9.43 4.36 1.33
N TYR A 152 9.69 4.76 0.09
CA TYR A 152 8.68 5.10 -0.90
C TYR A 152 8.68 4.17 -2.11
N VAL A 153 9.41 3.05 -2.09
CA VAL A 153 9.38 2.08 -3.20
C VAL A 153 7.98 1.51 -3.30
N VAL A 154 7.21 1.98 -4.28
CA VAL A 154 5.85 1.49 -4.55
C VAL A 154 5.95 0.40 -5.61
N PRO A 155 5.11 -0.66 -5.58
CA PRO A 155 5.05 -1.65 -6.66
C PRO A 155 4.88 -1.04 -8.07
N ARG A 156 4.36 0.19 -8.17
CA ARG A 156 4.24 0.96 -9.42
C ARG A 156 5.60 1.32 -10.03
N ASP A 157 6.62 1.50 -9.20
CA ASP A 157 7.94 1.93 -9.64
C ASP A 157 8.79 0.75 -10.15
N CYS A 158 8.30 -0.48 -9.96
CA CYS A 158 8.91 -1.71 -10.46
C CYS A 158 8.16 -2.17 -11.71
N ARG A 159 8.33 -1.48 -12.84
CA ARG A 159 7.63 -1.86 -14.07
C ARG A 159 8.32 -3.03 -14.77
N ASP A 160 7.52 -3.98 -15.24
CA ASP A 160 8.02 -5.20 -15.90
C ASP A 160 8.79 -4.91 -17.21
N ASP A 161 8.52 -3.78 -17.87
CA ASP A 161 9.15 -3.35 -19.12
C ASP A 161 10.59 -2.84 -18.94
N GLU A 162 10.97 -2.42 -17.74
CA GLU A 162 12.35 -2.01 -17.43
C GLU A 162 13.30 -3.21 -17.20
N VAL A 163 12.75 -4.41 -16.95
CA VAL A 163 13.48 -5.61 -16.57
C VAL A 163 13.79 -6.51 -17.79
N GLY A 164 14.43 -5.94 -18.82
CA GLY A 164 14.73 -6.66 -20.07
C GLY A 164 15.86 -7.70 -19.98
N VAL A 165 15.75 -8.78 -20.74
CA VAL A 165 16.84 -9.74 -21.01
C VAL A 165 17.83 -9.12 -22.00
N MET A 166 19.13 -9.39 -21.87
CA MET A 166 20.09 -9.05 -22.93
C MET A 166 19.93 -10.02 -24.10
N ASP A 167 19.54 -9.51 -25.27
CA ASP A 167 19.55 -10.29 -26.50
C ASP A 167 20.99 -10.68 -26.86
N ASP A 168 21.17 -11.94 -27.31
CA ASP A 168 22.46 -12.51 -27.67
C ASP A 168 23.09 -11.73 -28.83
N ALA A 169 24.09 -10.91 -28.51
CA ALA A 169 24.83 -10.12 -29.50
C ALA A 169 25.79 -11.01 -30.30
N GLN A 170 25.29 -11.67 -31.35
CA GLN A 170 26.15 -12.26 -32.37
C GLN A 170 25.55 -12.30 -33.78
N GLN A 171 24.94 -11.20 -34.22
CA GLN A 171 24.86 -10.74 -35.61
C GLN A 171 24.37 -9.27 -35.56
N ASP A 172 24.48 -8.50 -36.64
CA ASP A 172 23.88 -7.16 -36.77
C ASP A 172 24.72 -5.94 -36.33
N THR A 173 25.98 -5.87 -36.80
CA THR A 173 26.76 -4.62 -36.78
C THR A 173 26.38 -3.63 -37.90
N GLU A 174 25.60 -4.04 -38.91
CA GLU A 174 25.12 -3.13 -39.98
C GLU A 174 23.64 -2.75 -39.85
N GLU A 175 22.79 -3.62 -39.29
CA GLU A 175 21.38 -3.28 -39.05
C GLU A 175 21.22 -2.31 -37.86
N SER A 176 22.19 -2.31 -36.93
CA SER A 176 22.21 -1.52 -35.69
C SER A 176 22.36 -0.01 -35.88
N LEU A 177 22.95 0.49 -36.98
CA LEU A 177 22.94 1.94 -37.24
C LEU A 177 21.56 2.42 -37.72
N SER A 178 20.88 1.64 -38.56
CA SER A 178 19.55 2.02 -39.08
C SER A 178 18.44 1.83 -38.04
N THR A 179 18.53 0.78 -37.22
CA THR A 179 17.61 0.56 -36.09
C THR A 179 17.92 1.46 -34.91
N ALA A 180 19.17 1.89 -34.66
CA ALA A 180 19.46 2.90 -33.64
C ALA A 180 18.92 4.29 -34.02
N GLU A 181 18.96 4.69 -35.29
CA GLU A 181 18.33 5.95 -35.73
C GLU A 181 16.80 5.89 -35.71
N LEU A 182 16.22 4.74 -36.09
CA LEU A 182 14.77 4.51 -36.02
C LEU A 182 14.29 4.37 -34.56
N SER A 183 15.07 3.71 -33.70
CA SER A 183 14.82 3.55 -32.28
C SER A 183 15.04 4.87 -31.54
N SER A 184 16.05 5.67 -31.87
CA SER A 184 16.23 7.00 -31.29
C SER A 184 15.07 7.92 -31.68
N ARG A 185 14.60 7.89 -32.94
CA ARG A 185 13.37 8.60 -33.34
C ARG A 185 12.11 8.05 -32.68
N LYS A 186 12.02 6.73 -32.45
CA LYS A 186 10.89 6.12 -31.76
C LYS A 186 10.93 6.41 -30.26
N VAL A 187 12.10 6.41 -29.63
CA VAL A 187 12.33 6.80 -28.23
C VAL A 187 12.12 8.30 -28.08
N GLU A 188 12.46 9.13 -29.05
CA GLU A 188 12.22 10.57 -29.02
C GLU A 188 10.74 10.89 -29.34
N ALA A 189 10.08 10.13 -30.21
CA ALA A 189 8.62 10.20 -30.43
C ALA A 189 7.83 9.62 -29.24
N THR A 190 8.30 8.55 -28.60
CA THR A 190 7.72 7.96 -27.38
C THR A 190 8.05 8.81 -26.16
N ALA A 191 9.19 9.50 -26.10
CA ALA A 191 9.51 10.49 -25.07
C ALA A 191 8.73 11.79 -25.27
N MET A 192 8.37 12.14 -26.52
CA MET A 192 7.45 13.23 -26.82
C MET A 192 5.98 12.84 -26.57
N GLU A 193 5.62 11.55 -26.66
CA GLU A 193 4.32 10.99 -26.20
C GLU A 193 4.29 10.67 -24.71
N THR A 194 5.44 10.59 -24.03
CA THR A 194 5.51 10.63 -22.56
C THR A 194 5.43 12.08 -22.12
N GLU A 195 4.42 12.81 -22.65
CA GLU A 195 3.77 13.86 -21.87
C GLU A 195 3.51 13.19 -20.52
N VAL A 196 4.09 13.73 -19.44
CA VAL A 196 3.94 13.21 -18.07
C VAL A 196 2.46 13.03 -17.85
N ASP A 197 1.99 11.82 -18.09
CA ASP A 197 0.59 11.50 -18.10
C ASP A 197 0.23 11.69 -16.63
N ASN A 198 -0.55 12.75 -16.34
CA ASN A 198 -0.92 13.15 -14.98
C ASN A 198 -1.92 12.14 -14.40
N VAL A 199 -1.54 10.87 -14.42
CA VAL A 199 -2.20 9.68 -13.91
C VAL A 199 -1.81 9.59 -12.44
N ILE A 200 -2.73 10.05 -11.59
CA ILE A 200 -2.60 9.99 -10.14
C ILE A 200 -2.55 8.51 -9.71
N THR A 201 -3.49 7.71 -10.20
CA THR A 201 -3.59 6.28 -9.85
C THR A 201 -4.01 5.42 -11.02
N GLU A 202 -3.49 4.20 -11.09
CA GLU A 202 -3.95 3.15 -12.01
C GLU A 202 -4.06 1.82 -11.25
N TRP A 203 -5.13 1.09 -11.51
CA TRP A 203 -5.27 -0.30 -11.07
C TRP A 203 -4.46 -1.24 -11.98
N GLY A 204 -3.65 -2.09 -11.38
CA GLY A 204 -2.93 -3.14 -12.10
C GLY A 204 -3.86 -4.05 -12.88
N SER A 205 -3.44 -4.45 -14.08
CA SER A 205 -4.19 -5.35 -14.98
C SER A 205 -4.50 -6.72 -14.35
N SER A 206 -3.68 -7.16 -13.39
CA SER A 206 -3.85 -8.40 -12.64
C SER A 206 -4.96 -8.36 -11.58
N LEU A 207 -5.50 -7.17 -11.27
CA LEU A 207 -6.52 -6.96 -10.23
C LEU A 207 -7.82 -6.38 -10.80
N TYR A 208 -7.72 -5.40 -11.70
CA TYR A 208 -8.86 -4.70 -12.26
C TYR A 208 -9.79 -5.64 -13.03
N MET A 209 -11.09 -5.64 -12.69
CA MET A 209 -12.13 -6.47 -13.34
C MET A 209 -11.83 -7.98 -13.37
N THR A 210 -11.02 -8.47 -12.43
CA THR A 210 -10.79 -9.91 -12.24
C THR A 210 -11.86 -10.56 -11.37
N ARG A 211 -11.78 -11.88 -11.15
CA ARG A 211 -12.71 -12.61 -10.26
C ARG A 211 -12.78 -12.09 -8.83
N TYR A 212 -11.72 -11.42 -8.36
CA TYR A 212 -11.63 -10.85 -7.01
C TYR A 212 -12.11 -9.41 -6.93
N TRP A 213 -12.33 -8.77 -8.08
CA TRP A 213 -12.71 -7.36 -8.16
C TRP A 213 -13.99 -7.03 -7.37
N PRO A 214 -15.08 -7.82 -7.44
CA PRO A 214 -16.26 -7.56 -6.62
C PRO A 214 -15.98 -7.62 -5.12
N ILE A 215 -15.05 -8.48 -4.68
CA ILE A 215 -14.66 -8.58 -3.27
C ILE A 215 -13.96 -7.30 -2.83
N LEU A 216 -13.06 -6.76 -3.66
CA LEU A 216 -12.39 -5.49 -3.39
C LEU A 216 -13.40 -4.33 -3.32
N CYS A 217 -14.37 -4.25 -4.25
CA CYS A 217 -15.44 -3.25 -4.18
C CYS A 217 -16.25 -3.37 -2.89
N LEU A 218 -16.64 -4.58 -2.50
CA LEU A 218 -17.35 -4.82 -1.26
C LEU A 218 -16.55 -4.42 -0.03
N LEU A 219 -15.23 -4.65 0.00
CA LEU A 219 -14.36 -4.20 1.09
C LEU A 219 -14.34 -2.67 1.21
N GLY A 220 -14.31 -1.94 0.09
CA GLY A 220 -14.41 -0.48 0.08
C GLY A 220 -15.77 0.02 0.56
N ALA A 221 -16.85 -0.55 0.02
CA ALA A 221 -18.23 -0.22 0.39
C ALA A 221 -18.53 -0.49 1.88
N PHE A 222 -17.96 -1.57 2.43
CA PHE A 222 -18.21 -2.01 3.80
C PHE A 222 -17.88 -0.93 4.85
N PHE A 223 -16.86 -0.12 4.58
CA PHE A 223 -16.46 0.95 5.47
C PHE A 223 -17.56 2.01 5.68
N GLY A 224 -18.20 2.46 4.59
CA GLY A 224 -19.37 3.33 4.68
C GLY A 224 -20.59 2.61 5.26
N ALA A 225 -20.74 1.32 4.95
CA ALA A 225 -21.90 0.51 5.36
C ALA A 225 -21.97 0.29 6.88
N ILE A 226 -20.84 0.11 7.58
CA ILE A 226 -20.84 -0.04 9.05
C ILE A 226 -21.52 1.14 9.73
N HIS A 227 -21.32 2.37 9.23
CA HIS A 227 -21.90 3.56 9.85
C HIS A 227 -23.42 3.62 9.72
N LEU A 228 -24.02 2.88 8.77
CA LEU A 228 -25.47 2.74 8.67
C LEU A 228 -26.07 1.96 9.84
N ILE A 229 -25.28 1.19 10.60
CA ILE A 229 -25.73 0.53 11.83
C ILE A 229 -26.21 1.57 12.86
N SER A 230 -25.55 2.74 12.91
CA SER A 230 -25.93 3.90 13.74
C SER A 230 -27.03 4.76 13.12
N TRP A 231 -27.90 4.21 12.25
CA TRP A 231 -28.95 4.99 11.57
C TRP A 231 -29.89 5.72 12.54
N ASN A 232 -30.16 5.10 13.69
CA ASN A 232 -31.09 5.59 14.70
C ASN A 232 -30.39 6.29 15.88
N SER A 233 -29.09 6.60 15.77
CA SER A 233 -28.38 7.32 16.83
C SER A 233 -28.97 8.71 17.07
N SER A 234 -28.94 9.13 18.34
CA SER A 234 -29.42 10.43 18.79
C SER A 234 -28.38 11.51 18.50
N PHE A 235 -28.82 12.61 17.89
CA PHE A 235 -28.00 13.79 17.58
C PHE A 235 -28.67 15.05 18.16
N PRO A 236 -27.90 16.11 18.46
CA PRO A 236 -28.46 17.34 19.04
C PRO A 236 -29.53 18.00 18.15
N SER A 237 -29.38 17.90 16.82
CA SER A 237 -30.31 18.45 15.85
C SER A 237 -30.72 17.44 14.77
N GLN A 238 -31.87 17.71 14.13
CA GLN A 238 -32.34 16.91 13.00
C GLN A 238 -31.43 17.04 11.77
N ALA A 239 -30.76 18.18 11.61
CA ALA A 239 -29.81 18.44 10.53
C ALA A 239 -28.58 17.53 10.66
N GLU A 240 -27.95 17.48 11.84
CA GLU A 240 -26.80 16.60 12.15
C GLU A 240 -27.13 15.12 11.92
N ARG A 241 -28.35 14.69 12.32
CA ARG A 241 -28.80 13.32 12.05
C ARG A 241 -28.90 13.01 10.55
N TRP A 242 -29.43 13.93 9.75
CA TRP A 242 -29.50 13.72 8.30
C TRP A 242 -28.13 13.85 7.63
N LEU A 243 -27.26 14.74 8.12
CA LEU A 243 -25.88 14.84 7.71
C LEU A 243 -25.15 13.51 7.88
N TRP A 244 -25.30 12.85 9.03
CA TRP A 244 -24.75 11.51 9.27
C TRP A 244 -25.26 10.48 8.24
N ARG A 245 -26.58 10.39 8.08
CA ARG A 245 -27.24 9.40 7.20
C ARG A 245 -26.87 9.57 5.74
N VAL A 246 -26.94 10.81 5.24
CA VAL A 246 -26.57 11.14 3.85
C VAL A 246 -25.09 10.91 3.64
N SER A 247 -24.21 11.32 4.56
CA SER A 247 -22.77 11.10 4.43
C SER A 247 -22.42 9.61 4.38
N ALA A 248 -23.05 8.78 5.23
CA ALA A 248 -22.83 7.34 5.22
C ALA A 248 -23.23 6.70 3.88
N LEU A 249 -24.41 7.05 3.34
CA LEU A 249 -24.88 6.54 2.04
C LEU A 249 -24.01 7.04 0.88
N VAL A 250 -23.67 8.33 0.86
CA VAL A 250 -22.81 8.92 -0.17
C VAL A 250 -21.41 8.29 -0.12
N SER A 251 -20.87 8.00 1.07
CA SER A 251 -19.57 7.34 1.23
C SER A 251 -19.55 5.96 0.58
N VAL A 252 -20.60 5.14 0.76
CA VAL A 252 -20.74 3.84 0.06
C VAL A 252 -20.76 4.03 -1.45
N ILE A 253 -21.67 4.86 -1.95
CA ILE A 253 -21.87 5.07 -3.40
C ILE A 253 -20.61 5.62 -4.07
N THR A 254 -19.98 6.62 -3.46
CA THR A 254 -18.78 7.26 -4.04
C THR A 254 -17.56 6.35 -4.01
N SER A 255 -17.43 5.48 -3.00
CA SER A 255 -16.39 4.44 -2.96
C SER A 255 -16.55 3.46 -4.12
N ASP A 256 -17.76 2.93 -4.34
CA ASP A 256 -18.03 1.98 -5.42
C ASP A 256 -17.82 2.61 -6.81
N ILE A 257 -18.24 3.86 -7.00
CA ILE A 257 -18.05 4.61 -8.25
C ILE A 257 -16.55 4.84 -8.52
N CYS A 258 -15.79 5.28 -7.52
CA CYS A 258 -14.37 5.56 -7.65
C CYS A 258 -13.59 4.32 -8.13
N MET A 259 -13.96 3.14 -7.62
CA MET A 259 -13.30 1.89 -7.99
C MET A 259 -13.52 1.53 -9.47
N GLN A 260 -14.66 1.87 -10.09
CA GLN A 260 -14.93 1.52 -11.49
C GLN A 260 -14.00 2.19 -12.52
N PHE A 261 -13.24 3.21 -12.12
CA PHE A 261 -12.29 3.85 -13.02
C PHE A 261 -10.92 3.18 -12.93
N ARG A 262 -10.49 2.53 -14.02
CA ARG A 262 -9.18 1.87 -14.11
C ARG A 262 -8.01 2.82 -13.83
N ASN A 263 -8.03 3.99 -14.46
CA ASN A 263 -7.01 5.03 -14.28
C ASN A 263 -7.67 6.30 -13.74
N MET A 264 -6.92 7.10 -12.99
CA MET A 264 -7.36 8.39 -12.46
C MET A 264 -6.40 9.48 -12.95
N SER A 265 -6.83 10.20 -13.98
CA SER A 265 -6.09 11.32 -14.58
C SER A 265 -6.82 12.63 -14.32
N ILE A 266 -6.07 13.72 -14.10
CA ILE A 266 -6.63 15.08 -13.96
C ILE A 266 -7.03 15.66 -15.33
N ARG A 267 -6.64 15.00 -16.42
CA ARG A 267 -6.95 15.42 -17.79
C ARG A 267 -8.45 15.40 -18.05
N TRP A 268 -8.93 16.46 -18.71
CA TRP A 268 -10.33 16.58 -19.09
C TRP A 268 -10.59 15.84 -20.41
N ASP A 269 -11.28 14.70 -20.31
CA ASP A 269 -11.62 13.84 -21.46
C ASP A 269 -13.14 13.78 -21.70
N GLY A 270 -13.95 14.54 -20.95
CA GLY A 270 -15.40 14.63 -21.12
C GLY A 270 -16.16 14.77 -19.79
N PRO A 271 -17.51 14.66 -19.82
CA PRO A 271 -18.33 14.82 -18.61
C PRO A 271 -18.04 13.74 -17.54
N LEU A 272 -17.55 12.57 -17.93
CA LEU A 272 -17.13 11.51 -17.01
C LEU A 272 -15.92 11.92 -16.15
N SER A 273 -15.07 12.83 -16.63
CA SER A 273 -13.94 13.37 -15.84
C SER A 273 -14.43 14.07 -14.56
N ILE A 274 -15.60 14.70 -14.58
CA ILE A 274 -16.21 15.32 -13.38
C ILE A 274 -16.51 14.26 -12.32
N ILE A 275 -17.10 13.13 -12.72
CA ILE A 275 -17.46 12.04 -11.80
C ILE A 275 -16.18 11.35 -11.28
N LYS A 276 -15.24 11.11 -12.19
CA LYS A 276 -13.95 10.48 -11.91
C LYS A 276 -13.12 11.26 -10.88
N VAL A 277 -13.04 12.58 -10.98
CA VAL A 277 -12.32 13.44 -10.03
C VAL A 277 -13.18 13.84 -8.84
N GLY A 278 -14.49 14.02 -9.04
CA GLY A 278 -15.43 14.46 -8.01
C GLY A 278 -15.77 13.38 -6.99
N SER A 279 -15.85 12.10 -7.39
CA SER A 279 -16.18 10.99 -6.48
C SER A 279 -15.18 10.82 -5.32
N PRO A 280 -13.84 10.82 -5.51
CA PRO A 280 -12.91 10.73 -4.37
C PRO A 280 -12.94 11.98 -3.49
N LEU A 281 -13.13 13.18 -4.07
CA LEU A 281 -13.27 14.41 -3.28
C LEU A 281 -14.53 14.39 -2.41
N LEU A 282 -15.65 13.96 -3.00
CA LEU A 282 -16.91 13.82 -2.27
C LEU A 282 -16.80 12.76 -1.17
N TYR A 283 -16.13 11.64 -1.45
CA TYR A 283 -15.80 10.63 -0.44
C TYR A 283 -15.03 11.26 0.73
N LEU A 284 -13.94 12.00 0.47
CA LEU A 284 -13.16 12.67 1.51
C LEU A 284 -13.99 13.67 2.34
N VAL A 285 -14.86 14.44 1.70
CA VAL A 285 -15.77 15.36 2.40
C VAL A 285 -16.70 14.58 3.33
N THR A 286 -17.33 13.50 2.84
CA THR A 286 -18.19 12.67 3.70
C THR A 286 -17.42 12.09 4.89
N ARG A 287 -16.15 11.71 4.72
CA ARG A 287 -15.30 11.22 5.80
C ARG A 287 -15.06 12.26 6.90
N VAL A 288 -14.80 13.50 6.51
CA VAL A 288 -14.62 14.60 7.48
C VAL A 288 -15.91 14.87 8.23
N VAL A 289 -17.04 14.96 7.51
CA VAL A 289 -18.35 15.17 8.14
C VAL A 289 -18.65 14.06 9.14
N MET A 290 -18.49 12.80 8.77
CA MET A 290 -18.76 11.67 9.67
C MET A 290 -17.83 11.65 10.88
N ALA A 291 -16.56 12.00 10.72
CA ALA A 291 -15.64 12.11 11.85
C ALA A 291 -16.09 13.19 12.83
N VAL A 292 -16.50 14.36 12.35
CA VAL A 292 -17.03 15.44 13.20
C VAL A 292 -18.33 15.02 13.88
N GLU A 293 -19.27 14.46 13.13
CA GLU A 293 -20.57 14.00 13.64
C GLU A 293 -20.42 12.88 14.68
N ALA A 294 -19.39 12.03 14.59
CA ALA A 294 -19.11 11.02 15.60
C ALA A 294 -18.86 11.65 16.99
N PHE A 295 -18.15 12.79 17.05
CA PHE A 295 -17.93 13.52 18.31
C PHE A 295 -19.14 14.37 18.71
N VAL A 296 -19.86 14.95 17.75
CA VAL A 296 -21.08 15.72 18.02
C VAL A 296 -22.16 14.83 18.64
N GLY A 297 -22.30 13.60 18.15
CA GLY A 297 -23.22 12.59 18.69
C GLY A 297 -23.00 12.30 20.17
N LEU A 298 -21.78 12.46 20.71
CA LEU A 298 -21.52 12.30 22.14
C LEU A 298 -22.28 13.31 23.01
N ARG A 299 -22.59 14.50 22.48
CA ARG A 299 -23.31 15.55 23.22
C ARG A 299 -24.78 15.23 23.44
N ALA A 300 -25.36 14.39 22.60
CA ALA A 300 -26.76 13.98 22.65
C ALA A 300 -26.94 12.51 23.05
N MET A 301 -25.88 11.89 23.58
CA MET A 301 -25.87 10.48 23.92
C MET A 301 -26.81 10.17 25.08
N GLU A 302 -27.69 9.19 24.88
CA GLU A 302 -28.59 8.72 25.93
C GLU A 302 -27.83 7.85 26.95
N PRO A 303 -28.18 7.92 28.25
CA PRO A 303 -27.52 7.13 29.30
C PRO A 303 -27.50 5.62 29.04
N ALA A 304 -28.51 5.09 28.35
CA ALA A 304 -28.60 3.68 27.94
C ALA A 304 -27.45 3.24 27.00
N THR A 305 -26.75 4.20 26.39
CA THR A 305 -25.54 3.91 25.58
C THR A 305 -24.35 3.54 26.47
N CYS A 306 -24.35 3.90 27.75
CA CYS A 306 -23.31 3.46 28.69
C CYS A 306 -23.59 2.05 29.25
N ASP A 307 -24.81 1.52 29.06
CA ASP A 307 -25.17 0.20 29.57
C ASP A 307 -24.48 -0.90 28.76
N THR A 308 -23.75 -1.76 29.47
CA THR A 308 -23.04 -2.91 28.91
C THR A 308 -23.71 -4.21 29.34
N TYR A 309 -23.65 -5.22 28.47
CA TYR A 309 -24.28 -6.51 28.76
C TYR A 309 -23.52 -7.24 29.87
N ALA A 310 -24.24 -7.79 30.86
CA ALA A 310 -23.63 -8.32 32.10
C ALA A 310 -22.51 -9.35 31.88
N LEU A 311 -22.55 -10.13 30.79
CA LEU A 311 -21.52 -11.13 30.46
C LEU A 311 -20.14 -10.50 30.17
N THR A 312 -20.12 -9.22 29.82
CA THR A 312 -18.90 -8.54 29.41
C THR A 312 -18.21 -7.77 30.54
N ASN A 313 -18.85 -7.70 31.71
CA ASN A 313 -18.24 -7.19 32.94
C ASN A 313 -17.22 -8.17 33.56
N TYR A 314 -17.18 -9.42 33.12
CA TYR A 314 -16.33 -10.46 33.74
C TYR A 314 -14.89 -10.51 33.23
N TRP A 315 -14.56 -9.84 32.12
CA TRP A 315 -13.22 -9.95 31.51
C TRP A 315 -12.12 -9.18 32.25
N PHE A 316 -12.46 -8.10 32.96
CA PHE A 316 -11.48 -7.24 33.66
C PHE A 316 -11.10 -7.67 35.08
N HIS A 317 -11.33 -8.92 35.47
CA HIS A 317 -10.80 -9.44 36.75
C HIS A 317 -9.50 -10.26 36.61
N LEU A 318 -8.92 -10.37 35.41
CA LEU A 318 -7.76 -11.26 35.14
C LEU A 318 -6.60 -10.63 34.35
N LEU A 319 -6.60 -9.30 34.17
CA LEU A 319 -5.48 -8.51 33.63
C LEU A 319 -5.13 -7.40 34.62
#